data_AF-A0A2E7FQ05-F1
#
_entry.id   AF-A0A2E7FQ05-F1
#
_cell.length_a   1.000
_cell.length_b   1.000
_cell.length_c   1.000
_cell.angle_alpha   90.00
_cell.angle_beta   90.00
_cell.angle_gamma   90.00
#
_symmetry.space_group_name_H-M   'P 1'
#
loop_
_entity.id
_entity.type
_entity.pdbx_description
1 polymer ?
#
loop_
_entity_poly.entity_id
_entity_poly.type
_entity_poly.pdbx_seq_one_letter_code
_entity_poly.pdbx_strand_id
1 'polypeptide(L)'
;MDNLSSADLDASSKTPLFIGIAAVIIAVIGFWLGWLGFSKANDLEARIAEISGAAESLSKLESNVHDNSEMLRKAAGKIASVESNLGTVTTAIEKDVADVKRSMRSLAMQAGTALKKAEALEKEGVQVAASPVPSPSAQTRKGDTSSSSSAISHTIAAGDTYGKLSTKYKVGVNALLDANPGVDPRRLRIGQKIIVPSAQ
;
A
#
# COMPACT_ATOMS: atom_id res chain seq x y z
N MET A 1 88.28 9.50 69.85
CA MET A 1 87.04 9.77 69.09
C MET A 1 87.41 10.72 67.97
N ASP A 2 86.80 10.50 66.81
CA ASP A 2 86.64 11.45 65.71
C ASP A 2 87.85 11.69 64.78
N ASN A 3 87.95 10.86 63.75
CA ASN A 3 87.98 11.32 62.35
C ASN A 3 87.84 10.14 61.40
N LEU A 4 86.60 9.81 61.05
CA LEU A 4 86.30 8.94 59.93
C LEU A 4 86.64 9.70 58.64
N SER A 5 87.67 9.18 57.96
CA SER A 5 87.72 9.03 56.51
C SER A 5 87.18 10.20 55.71
N SER A 6 87.99 11.24 55.60
CA SER A 6 88.00 12.07 54.40
C SER A 6 88.55 11.23 53.24
N ALA A 7 88.03 11.47 52.02
CA ALA A 7 88.26 10.71 50.77
C ALA A 7 87.36 9.46 50.66
N ASP A 8 86.54 9.26 49.64
CA ASP A 8 86.54 9.79 48.28
C ASP A 8 85.10 9.81 47.75
N LEU A 9 84.59 11.01 47.46
CA LEU A 9 83.56 11.19 46.43
C LEU A 9 84.27 11.91 45.28
N ASP A 10 85.04 11.12 44.52
CA ASP A 10 85.52 11.46 43.19
C ASP A 10 84.30 11.64 42.26
N ALA A 11 83.66 12.80 42.38
CA ALA A 11 82.53 13.22 41.58
C ALA A 11 82.90 14.41 40.69
N SER A 12 84.12 14.41 40.13
CA SER A 12 84.67 15.57 39.42
C SER A 12 85.33 15.25 38.08
N SER A 13 84.70 14.40 37.27
CA SER A 13 85.03 14.32 35.83
C SER A 13 83.91 13.80 34.91
N LYS A 14 82.81 13.24 35.47
CA LYS A 14 81.69 12.70 34.66
C LYS A 14 80.41 13.54 34.71
N THR A 15 80.42 14.65 35.44
CA THR A 15 79.26 15.50 35.70
C THR A 15 78.62 16.19 34.46
N PRO A 16 79.34 16.58 33.38
CA PRO A 16 78.65 17.18 32.22
C PRO A 16 77.93 16.13 31.35
N LEU A 17 78.44 14.90 31.31
CA LEU A 17 77.88 13.84 30.45
C LEU A 17 76.58 13.25 31.02
N PHE A 18 76.49 13.09 32.35
CA PHE A 18 75.26 12.63 33.00
C PHE A 18 74.12 13.65 32.95
N ILE A 19 74.42 14.96 33.01
CA ILE A 19 73.41 16.02 32.87
C ILE A 19 72.82 16.01 31.46
N GLY A 20 73.66 15.82 30.43
CA GLY A 20 73.19 15.68 29.04
C GLY A 20 72.29 14.47 28.84
N ILE A 21 72.67 13.31 29.39
CA ILE A 21 71.85 12.08 29.32
C ILE A 21 70.51 12.26 30.05
N ALA A 22 70.52 12.87 31.23
CA ALA A 22 69.29 13.15 31.99
C ALA A 22 68.32 14.06 31.22
N ALA A 23 68.84 15.10 30.53
CA ALA A 23 68.02 15.99 29.71
C ALA A 23 67.38 15.25 28.52
N VAL A 24 68.11 14.34 27.87
CA VAL A 24 67.57 13.52 26.77
C VAL A 24 66.47 12.58 27.27
N ILE A 25 66.66 11.94 28.44
CA ILE A 25 65.64 11.05 29.03
C ILE A 25 64.35 11.83 29.34
N ILE A 26 64.47 13.03 29.94
CA ILE A 26 63.31 13.88 30.23
C ILE A 26 62.58 14.29 28.94
N ALA A 27 63.33 14.65 27.88
CA ALA A 27 62.75 14.99 26.59
C ALA A 27 62.01 13.82 25.94
N VAL A 28 62.57 12.60 26.01
CA VAL A 28 61.93 11.38 25.47
C VAL A 28 60.68 11.01 26.26
N ILE A 29 60.72 11.10 27.59
CA ILE A 29 59.55 10.87 28.46
C ILE A 29 58.46 11.90 28.16
N GLY A 30 58.83 13.18 28.02
CA GLY A 30 57.89 14.25 27.66
C GLY A 30 57.26 14.03 26.28
N PHE A 31 58.05 13.61 25.29
CA PHE A 31 57.55 13.27 23.97
C PHE A 31 56.63 12.05 24.00
N TRP A 32 56.98 11.00 24.74
CA TRP A 32 56.16 9.79 24.87
C TRP A 32 54.84 10.06 25.61
N LEU A 33 54.87 10.86 26.68
CA LEU A 33 53.66 11.29 27.40
C LEU A 33 52.79 12.23 26.56
N GLY A 34 53.41 13.16 25.83
CA GLY A 34 52.71 14.03 24.88
C GLY A 34 52.04 13.23 23.77
N TRP A 35 52.74 12.26 23.19
CA TRP A 35 52.21 11.34 22.18
C TRP A 35 51.07 10.47 22.71
N LEU A 36 51.20 9.95 23.95
CA LEU A 36 50.17 9.14 24.59
C LEU A 36 48.92 9.96 24.93
N GLY A 37 49.09 11.19 25.40
CA GLY A 37 47.99 12.14 25.65
C GLY A 37 47.27 12.54 24.37
N PHE A 38 48.03 12.89 23.32
CA PHE A 38 47.49 13.23 22.01
C PHE A 38 46.74 12.07 21.35
N SER A 39 47.26 10.84 21.47
CA SER A 39 46.58 9.64 20.94
C SER A 39 45.22 9.40 21.60
N LYS A 40 45.12 9.60 22.93
CA LYS A 40 43.84 9.52 23.65
C LYS A 40 42.89 10.67 23.32
N ALA A 41 43.41 11.86 23.03
CA ALA A 41 42.58 13.00 22.62
C ALA A 41 41.95 12.76 21.23
N ASN A 42 42.71 12.20 20.29
CA ASN A 42 42.19 11.85 18.96
C ASN A 42 41.13 10.75 19.01
N ASP A 43 41.27 9.77 19.90
CA ASP A 43 40.24 8.74 20.12
C ASP A 43 38.94 9.36 20.68
N LEU A 44 39.07 10.40 21.50
CA LEU A 44 37.92 11.12 22.05
C LEU A 44 37.16 11.90 20.96
N GLU A 45 37.85 12.52 20.01
CA GLU A 45 37.21 13.15 18.85
C GLU A 45 36.45 12.15 17.98
N ALA A 46 37.00 10.96 17.75
CA ALA A 46 36.33 9.90 17.00
C ALA A 46 35.02 9.43 17.69
N ARG A 47 35.05 9.29 19.03
CA ARG A 47 33.86 8.92 19.81
C ARG A 47 32.81 10.02 19.83
N ILE A 48 33.21 11.29 19.82
CA ILE A 48 32.29 12.44 19.70
C ILE A 48 31.61 12.45 18.31
N ALA A 49 32.33 12.11 17.25
CA ALA A 49 31.77 11.99 15.90
C ALA A 49 30.78 10.82 15.75
N GLU A 50 31.01 9.71 16.44
CA GLU A 50 30.07 8.58 16.48
C GLU A 50 28.78 8.96 17.24
N ILE A 51 28.90 9.68 18.35
CA ILE A 51 27.76 10.17 19.14
C ILE A 51 26.93 11.20 18.34
N SER A 52 27.57 12.07 17.56
CA SER A 52 26.84 13.04 16.71
C SER A 52 26.08 12.34 15.58
N GLY A 53 26.67 11.30 14.97
CA GLY A 53 25.98 10.46 13.99
C GLY A 53 24.79 9.71 14.61
N ALA A 54 24.92 9.22 15.85
CA ALA A 54 23.82 8.62 16.59
C ALA A 54 22.67 9.61 16.85
N ALA A 55 22.97 10.87 17.17
CA ALA A 55 21.95 11.91 17.33
C ALA A 55 21.19 12.20 16.03
N GLU A 56 21.86 12.18 14.88
CA GLU A 56 21.21 12.36 13.57
C GLU A 56 20.28 11.18 13.23
N SER A 57 20.69 9.96 13.60
CA SER A 57 19.86 8.76 13.42
C SER A 57 18.59 8.79 14.29
N LEU A 58 18.66 9.38 15.49
CA LEU A 58 17.50 9.60 16.35
C LEU A 58 16.52 10.60 15.74
N SER A 59 17.00 11.70 15.17
CA SER A 59 16.15 12.66 14.46
C SER A 59 15.43 12.02 13.26
N LYS A 60 16.12 11.18 12.48
CA LYS A 60 15.52 10.41 11.38
C LYS A 60 14.50 9.39 11.87
N LEU A 61 14.77 8.73 12.99
CA LEU A 61 13.84 7.78 13.59
C LEU A 61 12.56 8.48 14.07
N GLU A 62 12.68 9.64 14.71
CA GLU A 62 11.54 10.44 15.17
C GLU A 62 10.68 10.92 13.99
N SER A 63 11.30 11.37 12.90
CA SER A 63 10.61 11.70 11.64
C SER A 63 9.86 10.50 11.07
N ASN A 64 10.52 9.34 10.98
CA ASN A 64 9.88 8.12 10.46
C ASN A 64 8.69 7.67 11.33
N VAL A 65 8.80 7.80 12.65
CA VAL A 65 7.70 7.51 13.58
C VAL A 65 6.54 8.46 13.35
N HIS A 66 6.82 9.75 13.17
CA HIS A 66 5.81 10.76 12.86
C HIS A 66 5.10 10.44 11.53
N ASP A 67 5.86 10.17 10.47
CA ASP A 67 5.31 9.84 9.14
C ASP A 67 4.46 8.56 9.19
N ASN A 68 4.93 7.53 9.89
CA ASN A 68 4.16 6.30 10.06
C ASN A 68 2.87 6.55 10.86
N SER A 69 2.89 7.42 11.87
CA SER A 69 1.68 7.79 12.63
C SER A 69 0.63 8.49 11.76
N GLU A 70 1.04 9.38 10.86
CA GLU A 70 0.15 10.04 9.90
C GLU A 70 -0.40 9.04 8.86
N MET A 71 0.44 8.11 8.39
CA MET A 71 0.01 7.03 7.51
C MET A 71 -1.05 6.14 8.18
N LEU A 72 -0.84 5.77 9.46
CA LEU A 72 -1.81 5.01 10.25
C LEU A 72 -3.13 5.77 10.44
N ARG A 73 -3.07 7.08 10.74
CA ARG A 73 -4.26 7.94 10.86
C ARG A 73 -5.06 7.98 9.55
N LYS A 74 -4.37 8.11 8.41
CA LYS A 74 -5.00 8.11 7.08
C LYS A 74 -5.59 6.74 6.73
N ALA A 75 -4.89 5.65 7.08
CA ALA A 75 -5.40 4.29 6.90
C ALA A 75 -6.67 4.06 7.73
N ALA A 76 -6.67 4.48 9.00
CA ALA A 76 -7.84 4.41 9.87
C ALA A 76 -9.03 5.20 9.30
N GLY A 77 -8.81 6.41 8.76
CA GLY A 77 -9.88 7.17 8.11
C GLY A 77 -10.47 6.50 6.87
N LYS A 78 -9.64 5.80 6.08
CA LYS A 78 -10.12 4.98 4.95
C LYS A 78 -10.95 3.80 5.42
N ILE A 79 -10.53 3.13 6.51
CA ILE A 79 -11.28 2.02 7.10
C ILE A 79 -12.66 2.50 7.58
N ALA A 80 -12.73 3.62 8.29
CA ALA A 80 -14.00 4.22 8.71
C ALA A 80 -14.92 4.56 7.51
N SER A 81 -14.36 5.02 6.39
CA SER A 81 -15.13 5.24 5.16
C SER A 81 -15.67 3.94 4.55
N VAL A 82 -14.90 2.85 4.62
CA VAL A 82 -15.35 1.52 4.17
C VAL A 82 -16.49 1.01 5.06
N GLU A 83 -16.41 1.17 6.38
CA GLU A 83 -17.48 0.79 7.30
C GLU A 83 -18.78 1.55 7.04
N SER A 84 -18.68 2.87 6.81
CA SER A 84 -19.85 3.69 6.44
C SER A 84 -20.49 3.20 5.14
N ASN A 85 -19.67 2.95 4.10
CA ASN A 85 -20.17 2.41 2.83
C ASN A 85 -20.83 1.03 3.02
N LEU A 86 -20.26 0.15 3.84
CA LEU A 86 -20.81 -1.18 4.12
C LEU A 86 -22.19 -1.09 4.80
N GLY A 87 -22.39 -0.12 5.71
CA GLY A 87 -23.69 0.17 6.31
C GLY A 87 -24.73 0.63 5.27
N THR A 88 -24.33 1.48 4.31
CA THR A 88 -25.23 1.92 3.24
C THR A 88 -25.62 0.78 2.30
N VAL A 89 -24.69 -0.11 1.96
CA VAL A 89 -24.96 -1.29 1.11
C VAL A 89 -25.92 -2.24 1.81
N THR A 90 -25.74 -2.47 3.11
CA THR A 90 -26.62 -3.36 3.89
C THR A 90 -28.06 -2.85 3.90
N THR A 91 -28.27 -1.55 4.15
CA THR A 91 -29.61 -0.95 4.15
C THR A 91 -30.23 -0.88 2.75
N ALA A 92 -29.42 -0.67 1.71
CA ALA A 92 -29.88 -0.72 0.32
C ALA A 92 -30.37 -2.12 -0.08
N ILE A 93 -29.65 -3.17 0.32
CA ILE A 93 -30.06 -4.56 0.05
C ILE A 93 -31.40 -4.88 0.75
N GLU A 94 -31.59 -4.48 2.00
CA GLU A 94 -32.87 -4.69 2.69
C GLU A 94 -34.03 -3.99 1.98
N LYS A 95 -33.81 -2.77 1.49
CA LYS A 95 -34.79 -2.01 0.71
C LYS A 95 -35.13 -2.73 -0.60
N ASP A 96 -34.13 -3.17 -1.36
CA ASP A 96 -34.32 -3.86 -2.63
C ASP A 96 -35.07 -5.19 -2.43
N VAL A 97 -34.74 -5.95 -1.39
CA VAL A 97 -35.46 -7.17 -1.03
C VAL A 97 -36.92 -6.88 -0.69
N ALA A 98 -37.20 -5.77 0.01
CA ALA A 98 -38.56 -5.34 0.29
C ALA A 98 -39.32 -4.94 -0.99
N ASP A 99 -38.66 -4.25 -1.92
CA ASP A 99 -39.22 -3.82 -3.20
C ASP A 99 -39.53 -5.02 -4.11
N VAL A 100 -38.62 -6.00 -4.21
CA VAL A 100 -38.83 -7.27 -4.92
C VAL A 100 -40.01 -8.05 -4.32
N LYS A 101 -40.12 -8.10 -2.99
CA LYS A 101 -41.26 -8.76 -2.32
C LYS A 101 -42.59 -8.09 -2.67
N ARG A 102 -42.62 -6.76 -2.80
CA ARG A 102 -43.82 -6.02 -3.23
C ARG A 102 -44.15 -6.28 -4.69
N SER A 103 -43.15 -6.25 -5.58
CA SER A 103 -43.37 -6.51 -7.01
C SER A 103 -43.89 -7.94 -7.23
N MET A 104 -43.34 -8.94 -6.53
CA MET A 104 -43.79 -10.33 -6.63
C MET A 104 -45.24 -10.52 -6.18
N ARG A 105 -45.67 -9.87 -5.09
CA ARG A 105 -47.08 -9.87 -4.67
C ARG A 105 -47.99 -9.24 -5.70
N SER A 106 -47.58 -8.11 -6.29
CA SER A 106 -48.37 -7.45 -7.33
C SER A 106 -48.53 -8.32 -8.58
N LEU A 107 -47.46 -9.03 -8.97
CA LEU A 107 -47.47 -9.95 -10.10
C LEU A 107 -48.38 -11.16 -9.84
N ALA A 108 -48.34 -11.73 -8.63
CA ALA A 108 -49.23 -12.82 -8.23
C ALA A 108 -50.71 -12.41 -8.29
N MET A 109 -51.04 -11.20 -7.87
CA MET A 109 -52.41 -10.66 -7.97
C MET A 109 -52.83 -10.43 -9.43
N GLN A 110 -51.95 -9.89 -10.28
CA GLN A 110 -52.21 -9.71 -11.71
C GLN A 110 -52.39 -11.04 -12.45
N ALA A 111 -51.60 -12.05 -12.11
CA ALA A 111 -51.75 -13.38 -12.67
C ALA A 111 -53.11 -14.00 -12.28
N GLY A 112 -53.50 -13.87 -11.01
CA GLY A 112 -54.81 -14.35 -10.53
C GLY A 112 -56.00 -13.65 -11.19
N THR A 113 -55.92 -12.33 -11.44
CA THR A 113 -56.98 -11.61 -12.15
C THR A 113 -57.02 -11.92 -13.64
N ALA A 114 -55.86 -12.12 -14.29
CA ALA A 114 -55.79 -12.56 -15.68
C ALA A 114 -56.38 -13.96 -15.87
N LEU A 115 -56.13 -14.89 -14.93
CA LEU A 115 -56.75 -16.22 -14.91
C LEU A 115 -58.27 -16.14 -14.79
N LYS A 116 -58.80 -15.37 -13.83
CA LYS A 116 -60.26 -15.16 -13.72
C LYS A 116 -60.87 -14.50 -14.95
N LYS A 117 -60.14 -13.59 -15.60
CA LYS A 117 -60.56 -12.94 -16.85
C LYS A 117 -60.58 -13.94 -18.01
N ALA A 118 -59.63 -14.85 -18.09
CA ALA A 118 -59.60 -15.92 -19.08
C ALA A 118 -60.76 -16.92 -18.88
N GLU A 119 -61.07 -17.31 -17.64
CA GLU A 119 -62.23 -18.17 -17.33
C GLU A 119 -63.57 -17.49 -17.64
N ALA A 120 -63.67 -16.16 -17.49
CA ALA A 120 -64.87 -15.40 -17.86
C ALA A 120 -65.02 -15.30 -19.40
N LEU A 121 -63.91 -15.18 -20.13
CA LEU A 121 -63.88 -15.18 -21.60
C LEU A 121 -64.13 -16.58 -22.19
N GLU A 122 -63.91 -17.66 -21.45
CA GLU A 122 -64.26 -19.03 -21.88
C GLU A 122 -65.79 -19.29 -21.78
N LYS A 123 -66.49 -18.61 -20.86
CA LYS A 123 -67.96 -18.67 -20.76
C LYS A 123 -68.70 -17.82 -21.80
N GLU A 124 -68.02 -16.87 -22.44
CA GLU A 124 -68.52 -16.13 -23.60
C GLU A 124 -67.86 -16.67 -24.88
N GLY A 125 -68.45 -17.71 -25.49
CA GLY A 125 -67.85 -18.45 -26.62
C GLY A 125 -67.48 -17.61 -27.85
N VAL A 126 -66.28 -17.02 -27.85
CA VAL A 126 -65.67 -16.37 -29.01
C VAL A 126 -64.63 -17.30 -29.62
N GLN A 127 -65.00 -17.93 -30.74
CA GLN A 127 -64.07 -18.60 -31.63
C GLN A 127 -63.13 -17.55 -32.24
N VAL A 128 -61.85 -17.59 -31.87
CA VAL A 128 -60.81 -16.90 -32.64
C VAL A 128 -60.54 -17.75 -33.88
N ALA A 129 -61.25 -17.41 -34.96
CA ALA A 129 -60.99 -17.91 -36.30
C ALA A 129 -59.52 -17.67 -36.67
N ALA A 130 -58.85 -18.74 -37.06
CA ALA A 130 -57.55 -18.69 -37.70
C ALA A 130 -57.70 -18.16 -39.14
N SER A 131 -56.84 -17.19 -39.51
CA SER A 131 -56.19 -17.03 -40.83
C SER A 131 -55.42 -15.69 -40.89
N PRO A 132 -54.41 -15.53 -41.76
CA PRO A 132 -53.26 -16.37 -42.09
C PRO A 132 -51.93 -15.68 -41.68
N VAL A 133 -50.82 -16.42 -41.71
CA VAL A 133 -49.47 -15.92 -41.35
C VAL A 133 -48.93 -14.96 -42.43
N PRO A 134 -48.42 -13.78 -42.05
CA PRO A 134 -47.25 -13.19 -42.68
C PRO A 134 -46.06 -13.36 -41.73
N SER A 135 -45.04 -14.09 -42.17
CA SER A 135 -43.72 -14.05 -41.55
C SER A 135 -43.08 -12.72 -41.96
N PRO A 136 -42.85 -11.82 -41.00
CA PRO A 136 -41.49 -11.34 -40.78
C PRO A 136 -41.13 -11.30 -39.29
N SER A 137 -40.00 -11.94 -38.99
CA SER A 137 -39.16 -11.77 -37.80
C SER A 137 -39.79 -12.13 -36.45
N ALA A 138 -39.37 -13.30 -35.98
CA ALA A 138 -39.27 -13.64 -34.57
C ALA A 138 -38.60 -12.50 -33.78
N GLN A 139 -39.42 -11.64 -33.15
CA GLN A 139 -38.99 -10.95 -31.94
C GLN A 139 -39.09 -11.95 -30.81
N THR A 140 -38.00 -12.70 -30.63
CA THR A 140 -37.62 -13.23 -29.33
C THR A 140 -37.72 -12.10 -28.31
N ARG A 141 -38.78 -12.10 -27.49
CA ARG A 141 -38.75 -11.39 -26.21
C ARG A 141 -37.79 -12.17 -25.30
N LYS A 142 -36.50 -12.01 -25.57
CA LYS A 142 -35.45 -12.23 -24.60
C LYS A 142 -35.60 -11.06 -23.63
N GLY A 143 -36.11 -11.35 -22.44
CA GLY A 143 -36.00 -10.44 -21.30
C GLY A 143 -34.54 -10.36 -20.90
N ASP A 144 -33.73 -9.66 -21.69
CA ASP A 144 -32.44 -9.16 -21.27
C ASP A 144 -32.72 -7.72 -20.81
N THR A 145 -33.01 -7.55 -19.51
CA THR A 145 -32.79 -6.29 -18.81
C THR A 145 -31.33 -5.92 -19.01
N SER A 146 -31.06 -5.21 -20.10
CA SER A 146 -29.83 -4.47 -20.32
C SER A 146 -29.77 -3.38 -19.27
N SER A 147 -29.25 -3.71 -18.09
CA SER A 147 -28.46 -2.74 -17.35
C SER A 147 -27.33 -2.38 -18.30
N SER A 148 -27.41 -1.19 -18.87
CA SER A 148 -26.33 -0.60 -19.64
C SER A 148 -25.17 -0.34 -18.68
N SER A 149 -24.46 -1.40 -18.30
CA SER A 149 -23.11 -1.30 -17.76
C SER A 149 -22.31 -0.58 -18.84
N SER A 150 -21.94 0.66 -18.57
CA SER A 150 -21.17 1.48 -19.51
C SER A 150 -19.76 0.91 -19.56
N ALA A 151 -19.56 -0.13 -20.36
CA ALA A 151 -18.26 -0.72 -20.56
C ALA A 151 -17.37 0.24 -21.35
N ILE A 152 -16.19 0.55 -20.81
CA ILE A 152 -15.22 1.46 -21.39
C ILE A 152 -14.22 0.63 -22.19
N SER A 153 -13.98 0.98 -23.46
CA SER A 153 -12.89 0.37 -24.23
C SER A 153 -11.57 1.09 -23.90
N HIS A 154 -10.59 0.36 -23.38
CA HIS A 154 -9.24 0.87 -23.09
C HIS A 154 -8.23 0.27 -24.06
N THR A 155 -7.33 1.10 -24.58
CA THR A 155 -6.21 0.64 -25.42
C THR A 155 -4.96 0.55 -24.55
N ILE A 156 -4.38 -0.63 -24.45
CA ILE A 156 -3.20 -0.91 -23.64
C ILE A 156 -2.03 -0.04 -24.08
N ALA A 157 -1.46 0.69 -23.12
CA ALA A 157 -0.24 1.47 -23.28
C ALA A 157 0.98 0.77 -22.66
N ALA A 158 2.17 1.28 -22.93
CA ALA A 158 3.40 0.76 -22.34
C ALA A 158 3.34 0.82 -20.80
N GLY A 159 3.58 -0.32 -20.14
CA GLY A 159 3.57 -0.41 -18.67
C GLY A 159 2.20 -0.62 -18.04
N ASP A 160 1.13 -0.76 -18.82
CA ASP A 160 -0.19 -1.18 -18.33
C ASP A 160 -0.16 -2.64 -17.87
N THR A 161 -0.85 -2.90 -16.77
CA THR A 161 -1.11 -4.25 -16.25
C THR A 161 -2.55 -4.30 -15.73
N TYR A 162 -3.16 -5.49 -15.67
CA TYR A 162 -4.51 -5.62 -15.10
C TYR A 162 -4.61 -5.10 -13.67
N GLY A 163 -3.55 -5.21 -12.85
CA GLY A 163 -3.52 -4.63 -11.50
C GLY A 163 -3.56 -3.09 -11.50
N LYS A 164 -2.79 -2.45 -12.38
CA LYS A 164 -2.79 -0.99 -12.53
C LYS A 164 -4.13 -0.49 -13.09
N LEU A 165 -4.68 -1.20 -14.09
CA LEU A 165 -5.95 -0.86 -14.71
C LEU A 165 -7.12 -1.07 -13.74
N SER A 166 -7.11 -2.15 -12.97
CA SER A 166 -8.05 -2.39 -11.87
C SER A 166 -8.07 -1.22 -10.90
N THR A 167 -6.91 -0.73 -10.48
CA THR A 167 -6.80 0.42 -9.57
C THR A 167 -7.26 1.72 -10.23
N LYS A 168 -6.86 1.95 -11.49
CA LYS A 168 -7.19 3.16 -12.26
C LYS A 168 -8.69 3.31 -12.49
N TYR A 169 -9.35 2.21 -12.88
CA TYR A 169 -10.78 2.19 -13.19
C TYR A 169 -11.65 1.78 -12.00
N LYS A 170 -11.04 1.49 -10.84
CA LYS A 170 -11.72 1.01 -9.62
C LYS A 170 -12.59 -0.24 -9.86
N VAL A 171 -12.09 -1.15 -10.68
CA VAL A 171 -12.76 -2.41 -11.03
C VAL A 171 -11.98 -3.59 -10.48
N GLY A 172 -12.63 -4.69 -10.14
CA GLY A 172 -11.93 -5.90 -9.72
C GLY A 172 -11.06 -6.48 -10.84
N VAL A 173 -9.90 -7.05 -10.51
CA VAL A 173 -9.06 -7.77 -11.49
C VAL A 173 -9.83 -8.95 -12.09
N ASN A 174 -10.64 -9.66 -11.29
CA ASN A 174 -11.51 -10.73 -11.79
C ASN A 174 -12.55 -10.21 -12.78
N ALA A 175 -13.17 -9.05 -12.51
CA ALA A 175 -14.12 -8.45 -13.44
C ALA A 175 -13.45 -8.08 -14.79
N LEU A 176 -12.19 -7.65 -14.78
CA LEU A 176 -11.41 -7.43 -16.00
C LEU A 176 -11.10 -8.72 -16.75
N LEU A 177 -10.83 -9.82 -16.04
CA LEU A 177 -10.63 -11.14 -16.64
C LEU A 177 -11.92 -11.65 -17.28
N ASP A 178 -13.04 -11.57 -16.57
CA ASP A 178 -14.34 -12.04 -17.01
C ASP A 178 -14.85 -11.24 -18.23
N ALA A 179 -14.58 -9.93 -18.26
CA ALA A 179 -14.91 -9.07 -19.40
C ALA A 179 -14.02 -9.32 -20.64
N ASN A 180 -12.88 -9.99 -20.50
CA ASN A 180 -11.91 -10.20 -21.58
C ASN A 180 -11.45 -11.66 -21.67
N PRO A 181 -12.35 -12.60 -22.02
CA PRO A 181 -11.99 -14.00 -22.17
C PRO A 181 -10.92 -14.17 -23.28
N GLY A 182 -9.88 -14.94 -22.97
CA GLY A 182 -8.76 -15.21 -23.89
C GLY A 182 -7.64 -14.17 -23.89
N VAL A 183 -7.75 -13.10 -23.09
CA VAL A 183 -6.63 -12.17 -22.85
C VAL A 183 -5.81 -12.64 -21.65
N ASP A 184 -4.52 -12.91 -21.87
CA ASP A 184 -3.59 -13.25 -20.79
C ASP A 184 -3.09 -11.97 -20.09
N PRO A 185 -3.35 -11.79 -18.78
CA PRO A 185 -2.90 -10.62 -18.01
C PRO A 185 -1.38 -10.45 -17.98
N ARG A 186 -0.62 -11.53 -18.17
CA ARG A 186 0.85 -11.51 -18.17
C ARG A 186 1.43 -11.17 -19.54
N ARG A 187 0.60 -11.12 -20.58
CA ARG A 187 1.02 -10.94 -21.98
C ARG A 187 0.19 -9.87 -22.71
N LEU A 188 -0.05 -8.74 -22.05
CA LEU A 188 -0.72 -7.61 -22.66
C LEU A 188 0.16 -6.99 -23.75
N ARG A 189 -0.43 -6.75 -24.93
CA ARG A 189 0.26 -6.13 -26.07
C ARG A 189 -0.08 -4.65 -26.14
N ILE A 190 0.92 -3.80 -26.33
CA ILE A 190 0.68 -2.37 -26.56
C ILE A 190 -0.18 -2.18 -27.80
N GLY A 191 -1.21 -1.34 -27.72
CA GLY A 191 -2.21 -1.13 -28.77
C GLY A 191 -3.37 -2.13 -28.76
N GLN A 192 -3.33 -3.15 -27.89
CA GLN A 192 -4.44 -4.08 -27.71
C GLN A 192 -5.63 -3.37 -27.06
N LYS A 193 -6.84 -3.59 -27.59
CA LYS A 193 -8.07 -3.10 -26.97
C LYS A 193 -8.60 -4.12 -25.98
N ILE A 194 -8.96 -3.66 -24.79
CA ILE A 194 -9.64 -4.44 -23.76
C ILE A 194 -10.93 -3.73 -23.35
N ILE A 195 -11.86 -4.49 -22.81
CA ILE A 195 -13.11 -4.01 -22.24
C ILE A 195 -12.94 -3.85 -20.73
N VAL A 196 -13.20 -2.66 -20.23
CA VAL A 196 -13.21 -2.36 -18.80
C VAL A 196 -14.68 -2.24 -18.39
N PRO A 197 -15.22 -3.15 -17.58
CA PRO A 197 -16.60 -3.02 -17.09
C PRO A 197 -16.70 -1.78 -16.19
N SER A 198 -17.76 -0.99 -16.29
CA SER A 198 -17.99 0.09 -15.32
C SER A 198 -18.21 -0.53 -13.94
N ALA A 199 -17.46 -0.09 -12.94
CA ALA A 199 -17.78 -0.39 -11.55
C ALA A 199 -19.16 0.22 -11.22
N GLN A 200 -20.13 -0.63 -10.88
CA GLN A 200 -21.35 -0.20 -10.17
C GLN A 200 -21.03 0.04 -8.71
#